data_AF-A0AAV8YLA0-F1
#
_entry.id   AF-A0AAV8YLA0-F1
#
_cell.length_a   1.000
_cell.length_b   1.000
_cell.length_c   1.000
_cell.angle_alpha   90.00
_cell.angle_beta   90.00
_cell.angle_gamma   90.00
#
_symmetry.space_group_name_H-M   'P 1'
#
loop_
_entity.id
_entity.type
_entity.pdbx_description
1 polymer ?
#
loop_
_entity_poly.entity_id
_entity_poly.type
_entity_poly.pdbx_seq_one_letter_code
_entity_poly.pdbx_strand_id
1 'polypeptide(L)'
;MMTGQRPGLYWLICWKYLSPLAMLSILFASFVEIAVDGSGYSAWVPSRGETERHAWPVWSILLIVTLVLASVLWIPGAAIARLFGIIIIDDNEKAWFPANDLKEFHGIMPHEITTAETLLFCIRADGSEGLCCPTLHSYDEDDEET
;
A
#
# COMPACT_ATOMS: atom_id res chain seq x y z
N MET A 1 -7.00 17.84 -8.40
CA MET A 1 -6.56 18.90 -9.34
C MET A 1 -5.15 18.61 -9.83
N MET A 2 -5.01 17.74 -10.83
CA MET A 2 -3.82 17.63 -11.69
C MET A 2 -4.27 17.37 -13.12
N THR A 3 -5.34 16.58 -13.28
CA THR A 3 -5.97 16.23 -14.57
C THR A 3 -7.33 16.90 -14.79
N GLY A 4 -7.79 17.76 -13.88
CA GLY A 4 -9.11 18.41 -13.93
C GLY A 4 -10.32 17.47 -13.77
N GLN A 5 -10.12 16.15 -13.76
CA GLN A 5 -11.18 15.14 -13.65
C GLN A 5 -10.82 14.07 -12.60
N ARG A 6 -11.83 13.59 -11.86
CA ARG A 6 -11.68 12.47 -10.91
C ARG A 6 -11.60 11.14 -11.68
N PRO A 7 -10.75 10.19 -11.27
CA PRO A 7 -10.77 8.84 -11.84
C PRO A 7 -12.16 8.22 -11.74
N GLY A 8 -12.63 7.58 -12.82
CA GLY A 8 -13.94 6.91 -12.83
C GLY A 8 -14.00 5.70 -11.88
N LEU A 9 -15.21 5.20 -11.63
CA LEU A 9 -15.48 4.12 -10.67
C LEU A 9 -14.65 2.85 -10.93
N TYR A 10 -14.40 2.51 -12.20
CA TYR A 10 -13.52 1.39 -12.57
C TYR A 10 -12.13 1.49 -11.93
N TRP A 11 -11.49 2.67 -12.02
CA TRP A 11 -10.16 2.90 -11.47
C TRP A 11 -10.15 2.84 -9.94
N LEU A 12 -11.20 3.37 -9.31
CA LEU A 12 -11.34 3.30 -7.84
C LEU A 12 -11.47 1.85 -7.35
N ILE A 13 -12.25 1.00 -8.03
CA ILE A 13 -12.35 -0.44 -7.70
C ILE A 13 -10.99 -1.12 -7.89
N CYS A 14 -10.31 -0.83 -8.99
CA CYS A 14 -9.01 -1.43 -9.29
C CYS A 14 -7.98 -1.12 -8.19
N TRP A 15 -7.94 0.13 -7.70
CA TRP A 15 -6.97 0.53 -6.67
C TRP A 15 -7.35 0.07 -5.28
N LYS A 16 -8.64 0.15 -4.89
CA LYS A 16 -9.07 -0.18 -3.53
C LYS A 16 -9.14 -1.69 -3.28
N TYR A 17 -9.58 -2.47 -4.27
CA TYR A 17 -9.88 -3.89 -4.07
C TYR A 17 -9.05 -4.81 -4.94
N LEU A 18 -9.03 -4.58 -6.25
CA LEU A 18 -8.44 -5.54 -7.18
C LEU A 18 -6.92 -5.67 -6.99
N SER A 19 -6.21 -4.55 -6.89
CA SER A 19 -4.76 -4.54 -6.72
C SER A 19 -4.34 -5.15 -5.37
N PRO A 20 -4.88 -4.73 -4.20
CA PRO A 20 -4.56 -5.36 -2.93
C PRO A 20 -4.92 -6.86 -2.90
N LEU A 21 -6.06 -7.26 -3.45
CA LEU A 21 -6.47 -8.66 -3.49
C LEU A 21 -5.54 -9.50 -4.37
N ALA A 22 -5.17 -9.01 -5.54
CA ALA A 22 -4.23 -9.71 -6.42
C ALA A 22 -2.83 -9.84 -5.79
N MET A 23 -2.35 -8.80 -5.11
CA MET A 23 -1.07 -8.85 -4.39
C MET A 23 -1.13 -9.85 -3.23
N LEU A 24 -2.21 -9.85 -2.45
CA LEU A 24 -2.41 -10.82 -1.37
C LEU A 24 -2.57 -12.25 -1.87
N SER A 25 -3.24 -12.46 -3.00
CA SER A 25 -3.45 -13.81 -3.55
C SER A 25 -2.15 -14.43 -4.03
N ILE A 26 -1.30 -13.67 -4.73
CA ILE A 26 0.02 -14.14 -5.17
C ILE A 26 0.91 -14.41 -3.96
N LEU A 27 0.93 -13.52 -2.97
CA LEU A 27 1.70 -13.72 -1.74
C LEU A 27 1.25 -14.99 -0.99
N PHE A 28 -0.06 -15.21 -0.87
CA PHE A 28 -0.61 -16.41 -0.24
C PHE A 28 -0.26 -17.67 -1.02
N ALA A 29 -0.39 -17.64 -2.35
CA ALA A 29 0.00 -18.75 -3.20
C ALA A 29 1.50 -19.11 -3.02
N SER A 30 2.38 -18.11 -2.94
CA SER A 30 3.81 -18.33 -2.68
C SER A 30 4.05 -19.00 -1.32
N PHE A 31 3.31 -18.62 -0.27
CA PHE A 31 3.43 -19.30 1.03
C PHE A 31 2.95 -20.74 0.98
N VAL A 32 1.85 -21.01 0.27
CA VAL A 32 1.32 -22.37 0.09
C VAL A 32 2.31 -23.23 -0.69
N GLU A 33 2.88 -22.73 -1.78
CA GLU A 33 3.89 -23.44 -2.57
C GLU A 33 5.11 -23.81 -1.72
N ILE A 34 5.62 -22.86 -0.93
CA ILE A 34 6.75 -23.11 -0.01
C ILE A 34 6.37 -24.15 1.06
N ALA A 35 5.14 -24.14 1.56
CA ALA A 35 4.68 -25.06 2.60
C ALA A 35 4.47 -26.50 2.07
N VAL A 36 4.01 -26.66 0.82
CA VAL A 36 3.70 -27.96 0.22
C VAL A 36 4.92 -28.58 -0.46
N ASP A 37 5.61 -27.83 -1.33
CA ASP A 37 6.70 -28.35 -2.16
C ASP A 37 8.08 -28.16 -1.51
N GLY A 38 8.16 -27.36 -0.44
CA GLY A 38 9.39 -27.03 0.27
C GLY A 38 10.35 -26.17 -0.55
N SER A 39 11.38 -25.63 0.11
CA SER A 39 12.47 -24.90 -0.57
C SER A 39 13.58 -25.86 -0.98
N GLY A 40 13.86 -25.98 -2.29
CA GLY A 40 14.97 -26.77 -2.81
C GLY A 40 15.50 -26.23 -4.13
N TYR A 41 16.61 -26.78 -4.60
CA TYR A 41 17.21 -26.46 -5.89
C TYR A 41 17.51 -27.73 -6.68
N SER A 42 17.45 -27.63 -8.00
CA SER A 42 17.72 -28.74 -8.91
C SER A 42 19.23 -28.79 -9.20
N ALA A 43 19.93 -29.82 -8.73
CA ALA A 43 21.35 -30.00 -8.98
C ALA A 43 21.58 -31.10 -10.02
N TRP A 44 22.48 -30.82 -10.97
CA TRP A 44 22.89 -31.82 -11.96
C TRP A 44 23.86 -32.81 -11.31
N VAL A 45 23.53 -34.10 -11.33
CA VAL A 45 24.37 -35.16 -10.79
C VAL A 45 25.02 -35.93 -11.96
N PRO A 46 26.30 -35.65 -12.29
CA PRO A 46 26.94 -36.20 -13.49
C PRO A 46 27.10 -37.72 -13.45
N SER A 47 27.08 -38.34 -12.26
CA SER A 47 27.14 -39.79 -12.10
C SER A 47 25.86 -40.52 -12.49
N ARG A 48 24.70 -39.83 -12.44
CA ARG A 48 23.39 -40.39 -12.81
C ARG A 48 22.88 -39.84 -14.14
N GLY A 49 23.45 -38.75 -14.64
CA GLY A 49 22.99 -38.09 -15.86
C GLY A 49 21.60 -37.49 -15.71
N GLU A 50 21.19 -37.18 -14.47
CA GLU A 50 19.87 -36.66 -14.13
C GLU A 50 19.98 -35.49 -13.16
N THR A 51 18.94 -34.67 -13.13
CA THR A 51 18.81 -33.53 -12.22
C THR A 51 18.02 -33.94 -10.99
N GLU A 52 18.63 -33.86 -9.81
CA GLU A 52 18.00 -34.22 -8.53
C GLU A 52 17.68 -32.97 -7.71
N ARG A 53 16.55 -32.98 -6.98
CA ARG A 53 16.15 -31.86 -6.11
C ARG A 53 16.83 -32.00 -4.76
N HIS A 54 17.71 -31.04 -4.43
CA HIS A 54 18.39 -30.95 -3.15
C HIS A 54 17.77 -29.85 -2.29
N ALA A 55 17.75 -30.06 -0.97
CA ALA A 55 17.33 -29.06 -0.02
C ALA A 55 18.41 -27.97 0.15
N TRP A 56 17.98 -26.75 0.41
CA TRP A 56 18.92 -25.66 0.75
C TRP A 56 19.57 -25.90 2.11
N PRO A 57 20.89 -25.63 2.25
CA PRO A 57 21.53 -25.65 3.55
C PRO A 57 20.99 -24.50 4.42
N VAL A 58 20.96 -24.72 5.73
CA VAL A 58 20.32 -23.82 6.70
C VAL A 58 20.88 -22.39 6.65
N TRP A 59 22.19 -22.22 6.44
CA TRP A 59 22.81 -20.90 6.36
C TRP A 59 22.28 -20.05 5.20
N SER A 60 21.92 -20.67 4.07
CA SER A 60 21.36 -19.96 2.91
C SER A 60 19.93 -19.50 3.20
N ILE A 61 19.14 -20.33 3.88
CA ILE A 61 17.77 -19.98 4.31
C ILE A 61 17.82 -18.79 5.27
N LEU A 62 18.72 -18.81 6.26
CA LEU A 62 18.90 -17.69 7.19
C LEU A 62 19.27 -16.39 6.49
N LEU A 63 20.14 -16.45 5.47
CA LEU A 63 20.51 -15.28 4.67
C LEU A 63 19.27 -14.70 3.97
N ILE A 64 18.50 -15.54 3.25
CA ILE A 64 17.31 -15.09 2.51
C ILE A 64 16.27 -14.48 3.45
N VAL A 65 15.99 -15.14 4.58
CA VAL A 65 15.06 -14.62 5.59
C VAL A 65 15.52 -13.26 6.11
N THR A 66 16.81 -13.11 6.43
CA THR A 66 17.37 -11.84 6.90
C THR A 66 17.22 -10.73 5.85
N LEU A 67 17.46 -11.05 4.57
CA LEU A 67 17.35 -10.09 3.47
C LEU A 67 15.90 -9.61 3.27
N VAL A 68 14.94 -10.55 3.29
CA VAL A 68 13.51 -10.23 3.17
C VAL A 68 13.05 -9.39 4.36
N LEU A 69 13.41 -9.80 5.59
CA LEU A 69 13.05 -9.07 6.80
C LEU A 69 13.67 -7.67 6.83
N ALA A 70 14.92 -7.50 6.41
CA ALA A 70 15.55 -6.18 6.37
C ALA A 70 14.79 -5.20 5.45
N SER A 71 14.25 -5.69 4.33
CA SER A 71 13.45 -4.88 3.41
C SER A 71 12.05 -4.59 3.97
N VAL A 72 11.33 -5.62 4.42
CA VAL A 72 9.93 -5.49 4.84
C VAL A 72 9.77 -4.82 6.20
N LEU A 73 10.72 -5.00 7.12
CA LEU A 73 10.64 -4.45 8.48
C LEU A 73 10.92 -2.95 8.57
N TRP A 74 11.48 -2.32 7.54
CA TRP A 74 11.76 -0.89 7.58
C TRP A 74 10.48 -0.06 7.77
N ILE A 75 9.43 -0.36 7.02
CA ILE A 75 8.14 0.34 7.06
C ILE A 75 7.48 0.23 8.46
N PRO A 76 7.20 -0.98 8.99
CA PRO A 76 6.61 -1.10 10.32
C PRO A 76 7.59 -0.65 11.42
N GLY A 77 8.90 -0.83 11.25
CA GLY A 77 9.91 -0.36 12.19
C GLY A 77 9.91 1.16 12.36
N ALA A 78 9.83 1.90 11.25
CA ALA A 78 9.69 3.35 11.29
C ALA A 78 8.36 3.78 11.93
N ALA A 79 7.26 3.08 11.65
CA ALA A 79 5.97 3.36 12.29
C ALA A 79 6.00 3.13 13.81
N ILE A 80 6.61 2.03 14.26
CA ILE A 80 6.78 1.72 15.69
C ILE A 80 7.69 2.76 16.38
N ALA A 81 8.78 3.17 15.73
CA ALA A 81 9.65 4.23 16.25
C ALA A 81 8.87 5.54 16.46
N ARG A 82 8.01 5.92 15.51
CA ARG A 82 7.10 7.07 15.67
C ARG A 82 6.12 6.90 16.82
N LEU A 83 5.56 5.69 17.03
CA LEU A 83 4.68 5.41 18.17
C LEU A 83 5.37 5.57 19.54
N PHE A 84 6.67 5.30 19.62
CA PHE A 84 7.47 5.51 20.83
C PHE A 84 8.06 6.94 20.94
N GLY A 85 7.69 7.85 20.04
CA GLY A 85 8.15 9.25 20.05
C GLY A 85 9.56 9.46 19.50
N ILE A 86 10.12 8.46 18.79
CA ILE A 86 11.43 8.58 18.12
C ILE A 86 11.18 9.05 16.68
N ILE A 87 11.43 10.34 16.42
CA ILE A 87 11.30 10.94 15.09
C ILE A 87 12.62 10.74 14.34
N ILE A 88 12.68 9.69 13.50
CA ILE A 88 13.87 9.36 12.68
C ILE A 88 13.94 10.26 11.43
N ILE A 89 12.79 10.66 10.91
CA ILE A 89 12.62 11.49 9.71
C ILE A 89 11.81 12.70 10.14
N ASP A 90 12.39 13.88 9.95
CA ASP A 90 11.72 15.15 10.20
C ASP A 90 10.50 15.26 9.29
N ASP A 91 9.35 15.59 9.86
CA ASP A 91 8.13 15.78 9.09
C ASP A 91 8.25 17.16 8.41
N ASN A 92 8.63 17.16 7.13
CA ASN A 92 8.67 18.38 6.34
C ASN A 92 7.30 19.05 6.37
N GLU A 93 7.27 20.34 6.69
CA GLU A 93 6.04 21.11 6.67
C GLU A 93 5.34 20.95 5.32
N LYS A 94 4.04 20.71 5.36
CA LYS A 94 3.25 20.53 4.13
C LYS A 94 3.34 21.84 3.36
N ALA A 95 3.87 21.79 2.14
CA ALA A 95 3.93 22.96 1.27
C ALA A 95 2.51 23.54 1.11
N TRP A 96 2.38 24.85 1.35
CA TRP A 96 1.14 25.57 1.10
C TRP A 96 0.73 25.39 -0.37
N PHE A 97 -0.52 25.02 -0.60
CA PHE A 97 -1.05 24.76 -1.94
C PHE A 97 -2.46 25.37 -2.07
N PRO A 98 -2.67 26.37 -2.95
CA PRO A 98 -3.94 27.10 -3.09
C PRO A 98 -4.98 26.27 -3.85
N ALA A 99 -5.49 25.21 -3.22
CA ALA A 99 -6.42 24.30 -3.85
C ALA A 99 -7.79 24.96 -4.15
N ASN A 100 -8.28 25.81 -3.24
CA ASN A 100 -9.61 26.40 -3.39
C ASN A 100 -9.64 27.41 -4.54
N ASP A 101 -8.63 28.28 -4.63
CA ASP A 101 -8.46 29.24 -5.73
C ASP A 101 -8.40 28.54 -7.10
N LEU A 102 -7.70 27.40 -7.19
CA LEU A 102 -7.60 26.62 -8.43
C LEU A 102 -8.94 25.96 -8.81
N LYS A 103 -9.75 25.50 -7.84
CA LYS A 103 -11.10 24.98 -8.10
C LYS A 103 -11.98 26.07 -8.68
N GLU A 104 -11.93 27.26 -8.09
CA GLU A 104 -12.72 28.42 -8.52
C GLU A 104 -12.30 28.89 -9.91
N PHE A 105 -10.99 29.08 -10.14
CA PHE A 105 -10.45 29.48 -11.44
C PHE A 105 -10.83 28.51 -12.57
N HIS A 106 -10.82 27.21 -12.29
CA HIS A 106 -11.18 26.16 -13.26
C HIS A 106 -12.67 25.81 -13.27
N GLY A 107 -13.51 26.45 -12.43
CA GLY A 107 -14.96 26.19 -12.34
C GLY A 107 -15.30 24.73 -11.99
N ILE A 108 -14.46 24.06 -11.20
CA ILE A 108 -14.64 22.63 -10.86
C ILE A 108 -15.69 22.54 -9.74
N MET A 109 -16.92 22.17 -10.10
CA MET A 109 -17.99 21.92 -9.14
C MET A 109 -17.64 20.71 -8.23
N PRO A 110 -17.85 20.79 -6.90
CA PRO A 110 -17.72 19.63 -6.03
C PRO A 110 -18.73 18.55 -6.48
N HIS A 111 -18.22 17.35 -6.71
CA HIS A 111 -19.05 16.22 -7.16
C HIS A 111 -19.92 15.70 -6.02
N GLU A 112 -21.23 15.57 -6.27
CA GLU A 112 -22.13 14.86 -5.35
C GLU A 112 -21.86 13.36 -5.38
N ILE A 113 -21.67 12.78 -4.20
CA ILE A 113 -21.30 11.37 -4.06
C ILE A 113 -22.48 10.49 -4.47
N THR A 114 -22.21 9.54 -5.37
CA THR A 114 -23.23 8.57 -5.78
C THR A 114 -23.46 7.53 -4.68
N THR A 115 -24.67 6.98 -4.58
CA THR A 115 -25.00 5.93 -3.60
C THR A 115 -24.11 4.69 -3.73
N ALA A 116 -23.67 4.39 -4.96
CA ALA A 116 -22.71 3.34 -5.24
C ALA A 116 -21.34 3.63 -4.59
N GLU A 117 -20.87 4.88 -4.60
CA GLU A 117 -19.59 5.23 -3.98
C GLU A 117 -19.64 5.14 -2.46
N THR A 118 -20.74 5.56 -1.85
CA THR A 118 -20.95 5.43 -0.40
C THR A 118 -20.97 3.97 0.03
N LEU A 119 -21.68 3.12 -0.72
CA LEU A 119 -21.82 1.70 -0.38
C LEU A 119 -20.56 0.88 -0.68
N LEU A 120 -19.92 1.14 -1.83
CA LEU A 120 -18.81 0.32 -2.34
C LEU A 120 -17.45 0.80 -1.82
N PHE A 121 -17.28 2.08 -1.48
CA PHE A 121 -16.00 2.62 -0.99
C PHE A 121 -16.05 3.16 0.44
N CYS A 122 -17.23 3.20 1.06
CA CYS A 122 -17.47 3.82 2.37
C CYS A 122 -16.99 5.27 2.44
N ILE A 123 -17.20 6.02 1.34
CA ILE A 123 -16.95 7.46 1.28
C ILE A 123 -18.14 8.17 1.94
N ARG A 124 -17.86 8.99 2.96
CA ARG A 124 -18.84 9.85 3.63
C ARG A 124 -19.09 11.13 2.84
N ALA A 125 -20.22 11.78 3.15
CA ALA A 125 -20.59 13.09 2.57
C ALA A 125 -19.51 14.18 2.75
N ASP A 126 -18.68 14.11 3.80
CA ASP A 126 -17.57 15.06 4.00
C ASP A 126 -16.30 14.74 3.18
N GLY A 127 -16.28 13.59 2.48
CA GLY A 127 -15.12 13.11 1.72
C GLY A 127 -14.20 12.13 2.47
N SER A 128 -14.40 11.90 3.77
CA SER A 128 -13.65 10.91 4.56
C SER A 128 -14.03 9.46 4.22
N GLU A 129 -13.02 8.59 4.11
CA GLU A 129 -13.18 7.14 3.91
C GLU A 129 -13.03 6.39 5.25
N GLY A 130 -13.93 5.46 5.55
CA GLY A 130 -14.09 4.90 6.90
C GLY A 130 -13.88 3.39 7.07
N LEU A 131 -12.81 2.78 6.53
CA LEU A 131 -12.66 1.31 6.63
C LEU A 131 -11.73 0.77 7.73
N CYS A 132 -10.67 1.45 8.20
CA CYS A 132 -9.75 0.85 9.20
C CYS A 132 -9.04 1.79 10.18
N CYS A 133 -9.01 3.11 9.96
CA CYS A 133 -8.44 4.08 10.90
C CYS A 133 -9.29 5.35 10.84
N PRO A 134 -9.56 6.04 11.96
CA PRO A 134 -10.13 7.37 11.89
C PRO A 134 -9.19 8.26 11.07
N THR A 135 -9.69 8.76 9.95
CA THR A 135 -9.02 9.81 9.19
C THR A 135 -9.21 11.10 9.99
N LEU A 136 -8.16 11.54 10.70
CA LEU A 136 -8.12 12.90 11.21
C LEU A 136 -7.95 13.81 9.98
N HIS A 137 -9.08 14.22 9.41
CA HIS A 137 -9.12 15.10 8.26
C HIS A 137 -9.04 16.54 8.76
N SER A 138 -7.83 17.01 9.09
CA SER A 138 -7.55 18.44 9.20
C SER A 138 -7.26 18.96 7.79
N TYR A 139 -8.31 19.19 7.01
CA TYR A 139 -8.23 20.37 6.16
C TYR A 139 -8.62 21.48 7.12
N ASP A 140 -7.62 22.27 7.52
CA ASP A 140 -7.89 23.53 8.20
C ASP A 140 -8.87 24.29 7.28
N GLU A 141 -10.12 24.38 7.73
CA GLU A 141 -11.13 25.29 7.22
C GLU A 141 -10.81 26.74 7.64
N ASP A 142 -9.70 26.96 8.34
CA ASP A 142 -9.25 28.23 8.90
C ASP A 142 -8.21 28.90 7.99
N ASP A 143 -8.60 29.29 6.77
CA ASP A 143 -7.87 30.31 5.99
C ASP A 143 -8.85 31.39 5.44
N GLU A 144 -10.04 31.53 6.04
CA GLU A 144 -10.85 32.75 5.99
C GLU A 144 -10.71 33.52 7.32
N GLU A 145 -9.55 34.12 7.59
CA GLU A 145 -9.40 35.37 8.37
C GLU A 145 -7.91 35.66 8.63
N THR A 146 -7.23 36.35 7.69
CA THR A 146 -6.59 37.67 7.90
C THR A 146 -5.77 38.11 6.69
#